data_AF-A0A173LPN0-F1
#
_entry.id   AF-A0A173LPN0-F1
#
_cell.length_a   1.000
_cell.length_b   1.000
_cell.length_c   1.000
_cell.angle_alpha   90.00
_cell.angle_beta   90.00
_cell.angle_gamma   90.00
#
_symmetry.space_group_name_H-M   'P 1'
#
loop_
_entity.id
_entity.type
_entity.pdbx_description
1 polymer ?
#
loop_
_entity_poly.entity_id
_entity_poly.type
_entity_poly.pdbx_seq_one_letter_code
_entity_poly.pdbx_strand_id
1 'polypeptide(L)'
;MLDRLVAAIPSGYWTSYGVLAELLGTGARVVGTRLSTGGGPGAYRVLRADGSVSAGFHWSNPHETRSVREILESEGVEFTGAGRARPEYRLGPADLEDLLDISAAAAYEEER
;
A
#
# COMPACT_ATOMS: atom_id res chain seq x y z
N MET A 1 -8.36 -9.19 -5.45
CA MET A 1 -7.75 -8.14 -6.29
C MET A 1 -7.05 -7.10 -5.42
N LEU A 2 -7.76 -6.29 -4.62
CA LEU A 2 -7.13 -5.31 -3.72
C LEU A 2 -6.02 -5.91 -2.83
N ASP A 3 -6.29 -7.04 -2.19
CA ASP A 3 -5.34 -7.66 -1.26
C ASP A 3 -4.05 -8.13 -1.95
N ARG A 4 -4.15 -8.58 -3.21
CA ARG A 4 -2.98 -8.93 -4.04
C ARG A 4 -2.21 -7.69 -4.48
N LEU A 5 -2.93 -6.67 -4.95
CA LEU A 5 -2.32 -5.41 -5.39
C LEU A 5 -1.52 -4.75 -4.26
N VAL A 6 -2.09 -4.69 -3.07
CA VAL A 6 -1.43 -4.11 -1.90
C VAL A 6 -0.25 -4.96 -1.41
N ALA A 7 -0.35 -6.29 -1.51
CA ALA A 7 0.77 -7.18 -1.21
C ALA A 7 1.90 -7.10 -2.24
N ALA A 8 1.60 -6.72 -3.49
CA ALA A 8 2.57 -6.57 -4.57
C ALA A 8 3.38 -5.26 -4.51
N ILE A 9 2.92 -4.26 -3.74
CA ILE A 9 3.69 -3.03 -3.54
C ILE A 9 5.04 -3.41 -2.92
N PRO A 10 6.20 -3.07 -3.50
CA PRO A 10 7.51 -3.41 -2.95
C PRO A 10 7.86 -2.66 -1.66
N SER A 11 8.79 -3.20 -0.88
CA SER A 11 9.37 -2.47 0.27
C SER A 11 10.06 -1.19 -0.19
N GLY A 12 9.94 -0.15 0.61
CA GLY A 12 10.50 1.17 0.29
C GLY A 12 9.56 2.04 -0.55
N TYR A 13 8.36 1.54 -0.84
CA TYR A 13 7.35 2.25 -1.60
C TYR A 13 5.99 2.27 -0.89
N TRP A 14 5.19 3.26 -1.24
CA TRP A 14 3.83 3.41 -0.76
C TRP A 14 2.90 3.86 -1.88
N THR A 15 1.58 3.71 -1.70
CA THR A 15 0.59 4.29 -2.61
C THR A 15 -0.54 4.93 -1.82
N SER A 16 -1.46 5.61 -2.51
CA SER A 16 -2.61 6.25 -1.85
C SER A 16 -3.91 5.51 -2.08
N TYR A 17 -4.85 5.64 -1.14
CA TYR A 17 -6.22 5.13 -1.30
C TYR A 17 -6.89 5.63 -2.59
N GLY A 18 -6.56 6.84 -3.05
CA GLY A 18 -7.10 7.40 -4.28
C GLY A 18 -6.61 6.66 -5.53
N VAL A 19 -5.32 6.34 -5.59
CA VAL A 19 -4.72 5.59 -6.71
C VAL A 19 -5.31 4.18 -6.78
N LEU A 20 -5.42 3.49 -5.63
CA LEU A 20 -6.06 2.18 -5.59
C LEU A 20 -7.53 2.23 -6.00
N ALA A 21 -8.24 3.29 -5.62
CA ALA A 21 -9.64 3.46 -5.99
C ALA A 21 -9.82 3.67 -7.50
N GLU A 22 -8.95 4.47 -8.11
CA GLU A 22 -8.91 4.71 -9.55
C GLU A 22 -8.69 3.41 -10.33
N LEU A 23 -7.64 2.65 -9.98
CA LEU A 23 -7.32 1.37 -10.63
C LEU A 23 -8.43 0.32 -10.47
N LEU A 24 -9.07 0.28 -9.31
CA LEU A 24 -10.14 -0.68 -9.03
C LEU A 24 -11.52 -0.21 -9.50
N GLY A 25 -11.63 0.97 -10.12
CA GLY A 25 -12.91 1.55 -10.55
C GLY A 25 -13.90 1.74 -9.39
N THR A 26 -13.41 2.07 -8.19
CA THR A 26 -14.21 2.17 -6.97
C THR A 26 -13.95 3.49 -6.23
N GLY A 27 -14.56 3.66 -5.05
CA GLY A 27 -14.34 4.82 -4.19
C GLY A 27 -13.24 4.60 -3.14
N ALA A 28 -12.41 5.61 -2.87
CA ALA A 28 -11.35 5.54 -1.84
C ALA A 28 -11.86 5.13 -0.46
N ARG A 29 -13.12 5.47 -0.12
CA ARG A 29 -13.76 5.05 1.13
C ARG A 29 -14.01 3.54 1.18
N VAL A 30 -14.37 2.93 0.05
CA VAL A 30 -14.58 1.47 -0.08
C VAL A 30 -13.25 0.74 0.10
N VAL A 31 -12.18 1.23 -0.52
CA VAL A 31 -10.81 0.71 -0.34
C VAL A 31 -10.41 0.80 1.13
N GLY A 32 -10.60 1.96 1.77
CA GLY A 32 -10.30 2.16 3.18
C GLY A 32 -11.03 1.19 4.11
N THR A 33 -12.34 1.01 3.91
CA THR A 33 -13.14 0.06 4.70
C THR A 33 -12.62 -1.37 4.54
N ARG A 34 -12.30 -1.79 3.32
CA ARG A 34 -11.78 -3.15 3.07
C ARG A 34 -10.40 -3.36 3.71
N LEU A 35 -9.53 -2.36 3.65
CA LEU A 35 -8.21 -2.42 4.28
C LEU A 35 -8.29 -2.38 5.81
N SER A 36 -9.30 -1.73 6.40
CA SER A 36 -9.55 -1.86 7.84
C SER A 36 -10.02 -3.26 8.23
N THR A 37 -10.98 -3.85 7.53
CA THR A 37 -11.60 -5.11 7.98
C THR A 37 -10.78 -6.37 7.70
N GLY A 38 -9.74 -6.29 6.87
CA GLY A 38 -8.95 -7.44 6.46
C GLY A 38 -7.66 -7.09 5.76
N GLY A 39 -7.01 -5.98 6.13
CA GLY A 39 -5.75 -5.53 5.54
C GLY A 39 -4.69 -6.63 5.54
N GLY A 40 -4.49 -7.23 4.36
CA GLY A 40 -3.47 -8.24 4.16
C GLY A 40 -2.05 -7.67 4.26
N PRO A 41 -1.03 -8.49 3.95
CA PRO A 41 0.35 -8.03 3.82
C PRO A 41 0.44 -6.76 2.96
N GLY A 42 1.19 -5.77 3.41
CA GLY A 42 1.37 -4.51 2.69
C GLY A 42 0.31 -3.43 2.94
N ALA A 43 -0.77 -3.69 3.71
CA ALA A 43 -1.82 -2.70 3.97
C ALA A 43 -1.32 -1.37 4.57
N TYR A 44 -0.22 -1.42 5.33
CA TYR A 44 0.46 -0.26 5.92
C TYR A 44 1.16 0.63 4.87
N ARG A 45 1.39 0.13 3.64
CA ARG A 45 1.93 0.89 2.51
C ARG A 45 0.86 1.73 1.80
N VAL A 46 -0.41 1.69 2.26
CA VAL A 46 -1.50 2.50 1.72
C VAL A 46 -1.75 3.72 2.61
N LEU A 47 -1.41 4.90 2.11
CA LEU A 47 -1.48 6.16 2.83
C LEU A 47 -2.55 7.10 2.27
N ARG A 48 -2.78 8.22 2.95
CA ARG A 48 -3.55 9.33 2.38
C ARG A 48 -2.79 9.96 1.21
N ALA A 49 -3.51 10.69 0.37
CA ALA A 49 -2.94 11.36 -0.80
C ALA A 49 -1.77 12.31 -0.47
N ASP A 50 -1.75 12.85 0.76
CA ASP A 50 -0.71 13.74 1.28
C ASP A 50 0.46 13.02 1.96
N GLY A 51 0.53 11.68 1.88
CA GLY A 51 1.58 10.87 2.50
C GLY A 51 1.44 10.66 4.00
N SER A 52 0.32 11.04 4.63
CA SER A 52 0.05 10.64 6.02
C SER A 52 -0.53 9.24 6.16
N VAL A 53 -0.19 8.62 7.28
CA VAL A 53 -0.87 7.43 7.79
C VAL A 53 -2.34 7.76 8.08
N SER A 54 -3.25 6.89 7.64
CA SER A 54 -4.67 7.01 7.97
C SER A 54 -4.89 6.87 9.48
N ALA A 55 -5.66 7.79 10.07
CA ALA A 55 -5.98 7.74 11.51
C ALA A 55 -6.86 6.53 11.88
N GLY A 56 -7.55 5.94 10.89
CA GLY A 56 -8.33 4.71 11.07
C GLY A 56 -7.57 3.44 10.73
N PHE A 57 -6.26 3.52 10.45
CA PHE A 57 -5.46 2.32 10.22
C PHE A 57 -5.30 1.54 11.52
N HIS A 58 -5.46 0.23 11.44
CA HIS A 58 -5.13 -0.68 12.52
C HIS A 58 -4.49 -1.93 11.94
N TRP A 59 -3.55 -2.53 12.69
CA TRP A 59 -2.95 -3.79 12.31
C TRP A 59 -3.98 -4.91 12.33
N SER A 60 -3.96 -5.76 11.31
CA SER A 60 -4.70 -7.02 11.34
C SER A 60 -4.00 -8.07 12.21
N ASN A 61 -2.68 -7.93 12.42
CA ASN A 61 -1.93 -8.74 13.38
C ASN A 61 -1.94 -8.07 14.76
N PRO A 62 -2.54 -8.69 15.80
CA PRO A 62 -2.60 -8.12 17.15
C PRO A 62 -1.23 -8.06 17.86
N HIS A 63 -0.22 -8.76 17.35
CA HIS A 63 1.14 -8.74 17.91
C HIS A 63 2.02 -7.63 17.30
N GLU A 64 1.55 -6.95 16.26
CA GLU A 64 2.28 -5.84 15.68
C GLU A 64 2.06 -4.57 16.50
N THR A 65 3.14 -4.10 17.13
CA THR A 65 3.13 -2.94 18.03
C THR A 65 3.80 -1.71 17.42
N ARG A 66 4.53 -1.87 16.31
CA ARG A 66 5.19 -0.75 15.62
C ARG A 66 4.16 0.14 14.97
N SER A 67 4.44 1.43 14.90
CA SER A 67 3.66 2.34 14.06
C SER A 67 3.92 2.05 12.58
N VAL A 68 2.94 2.42 11.74
CA VAL A 68 3.09 2.35 10.28
C VAL A 68 4.33 3.11 9.81
N ARG A 69 4.63 4.26 10.45
CA ARG A 69 5.83 5.03 10.12
C ARG A 69 7.10 4.23 10.38
N GLU A 70 7.25 3.65 11.57
CA GLU A 70 8.46 2.91 11.93
C GLU A 70 8.76 1.77 10.94
N ILE A 71 7.73 1.07 10.48
CA ILE A 71 7.90 0.01 9.49
C ILE A 71 8.29 0.61 8.13
N LEU A 72 7.60 1.63 7.66
CA LEU A 72 7.92 2.25 6.36
C LEU A 72 9.33 2.87 6.35
N GLU A 73 9.76 3.49 7.45
CA GLU A 73 11.13 3.99 7.60
C GLU A 73 12.16 2.86 7.59
N SER A 74 11.86 1.72 8.25
CA SER A 74 12.72 0.53 8.21
C SER A 74 12.84 -0.10 6.81
N GLU A 75 11.86 0.18 5.94
CA GLU A 75 11.86 -0.22 4.54
C GLU A 75 12.56 0.79 3.61
N GLY A 76 12.96 1.96 4.14
CA GLY A 76 13.64 3.00 3.38
C GLY A 76 12.74 4.14 2.89
N VAL A 77 11.48 4.21 3.31
CA VAL A 77 10.61 5.36 3.02
C VAL A 77 10.96 6.51 3.94
N GLU A 78 11.40 7.63 3.39
CA GLU A 78 11.63 8.83 4.20
C GLU A 78 10.34 9.61 4.46
N PHE A 79 10.29 10.22 5.66
CA PHE A 79 9.22 11.12 6.07
C PHE A 79 9.73 12.56 6.21
N THR A 80 8.87 13.51 5.89
CA THR A 80 9.09 14.94 6.17
C THR A 80 9.02 15.21 7.68
N GLY A 81 9.53 16.37 8.12
CA GLY A 81 9.39 16.82 9.51
C GLY A 81 7.93 16.99 9.97
N ALA A 82 6.99 17.17 9.04
CA ALA A 82 5.55 17.19 9.28
C ALA A 82 4.91 15.78 9.33
N GLY A 83 5.73 14.74 9.18
CA GLY A 83 5.28 13.37 9.32
C GLY A 83 4.59 12.76 8.12
N ARG A 84 4.87 13.28 6.92
CA ARG A 84 4.35 12.79 5.64
C ARG A 84 5.41 12.01 4.88
N ALA A 85 5.08 10.83 4.37
CA ALA A 85 5.94 10.06 3.48
C ALA A 85 6.27 10.90 2.24
N ARG A 86 7.53 10.88 1.80
CA ARG A 86 7.95 11.65 0.63
C ARG A 86 7.27 11.11 -0.64
N PRO A 87 6.82 11.98 -1.55
CA PRO A 87 6.13 11.58 -2.77
C PRO A 87 7.03 10.83 -3.75
N GLU A 88 8.36 10.91 -3.63
CA GLU A 88 9.30 10.14 -4.47
C GLU A 88 9.20 8.63 -4.27
N TYR A 89 8.74 8.17 -3.11
CA TYR A 89 8.46 6.76 -2.83
C TYR A 89 7.03 6.34 -3.18
N ARG A 90 6.24 7.25 -3.79
CA ARG A 90 4.83 6.99 -4.09
C ARG A 90 4.68 6.35 -5.46
N LEU A 91 4.03 5.19 -5.50
CA LEU A 91 3.58 4.53 -6.72
C LEU A 91 2.24 5.11 -7.20
N GLY A 92 2.21 5.50 -8.47
CA GLY A 92 1.03 5.94 -9.20
C GLY A 92 0.26 4.78 -9.85
N PRO A 93 -0.78 5.09 -10.64
CA PRO A 93 -1.56 4.07 -11.35
C PRO A 93 -0.70 3.20 -12.27
N ALA A 94 0.13 3.81 -13.12
CA ALA A 94 0.98 3.10 -14.07
C ALA A 94 1.98 2.14 -13.39
N ASP A 95 2.66 2.59 -12.33
CA ASP A 95 3.62 1.74 -11.60
C ASP A 95 2.93 0.50 -10.99
N LEU A 96 1.68 0.66 -10.54
CA LEU A 96 0.90 -0.42 -9.96
C LEU A 96 0.33 -1.37 -11.03
N GLU A 97 -0.02 -0.87 -12.22
CA GLU A 97 -0.38 -1.69 -13.38
C GLU A 97 0.81 -2.56 -13.80
N ASP A 98 2.00 -1.97 -13.92
CA ASP A 98 3.23 -2.69 -14.25
C ASP A 98 3.53 -3.80 -13.22
N LEU A 99 3.33 -3.52 -11.92
CA LEU A 99 3.49 -4.53 -10.86
C LEU A 99 2.48 -5.69 -10.98
N LEU A 100 1.25 -5.41 -11.38
CA LEU A 100 0.23 -6.44 -11.59
C LEU A 100 0.58 -7.32 -12.79
N ASP A 101 1.08 -6.72 -13.86
CA ASP A 101 1.50 -7.44 -15.06
C ASP A 101 2.73 -8.33 -14.79
N ILE A 102 3.71 -7.82 -14.04
CA ILE A 102 4.88 -8.61 -13.60
C ILE A 102 4.43 -9.76 -12.70
N SER A 103 3.53 -9.50 -11.74
CA SER A 103 3.00 -10.55 -10.85
C SER A 103 2.23 -11.62 -11.62
N ALA A 104 1.47 -11.23 -12.65
CA ALA A 104 0.77 -12.17 -13.51
C ALA A 104 1.78 -13.02 -14.31
N ALA A 105 2.78 -12.41 -14.93
CA ALA A 105 3.84 -13.10 -15.67
C ALA A 105 4.58 -14.12 -14.79
N ALA A 106 4.97 -13.74 -13.56
CA ALA A 106 5.64 -14.64 -12.62
C ALA A 106 4.77 -15.86 -12.23
N ALA A 107 3.46 -15.66 -12.04
CA ALA A 107 2.54 -16.75 -11.73
C ALA A 107 2.42 -17.77 -12.88
N TYR A 108 2.62 -17.36 -14.13
CA TYR A 108 2.64 -18.27 -15.28
C TYR A 108 3.95 -19.05 -15.44
N GLU A 109 5.08 -18.56 -14.92
CA GLU A 109 6.36 -19.26 -14.98
C GLU A 109 6.51 -20.32 -13.87
N GLU A 110 5.91 -20.09 -12.70
CA GLU A 110 5.97 -21.03 -11.56
C GLU A 110 5.13 -22.29 -11.77
N GLU A 111 4.19 -22.28 -12.72
CA GLU A 111 3.31 -23.41 -13.06
C GLU A 111 3.83 -24.25 -14.24
N ARG A 112 5.09 -24.05 -14.67
CA ARG A 112 5.78 -24.83 -15.72
C ARG A 112 6.95 -25.66 -15.22
#